data_AF-A0A178UCQ8-F1
#
_entry.id   AF-A0A178UCQ8-F1
#
_cell.length_a   1.000
_cell.length_b   1.000
_cell.length_c   1.000
_cell.angle_alpha   90.00
_cell.angle_beta   90.00
_cell.angle_gamma   90.00
#
_symmetry.space_group_name_H-M   'P 1'
#
loop_
_entity.id
_entity.type
_entity.pdbx_description
1 polymer ?
#
loop_
_entity_poly.entity_id
_entity_poly.type
_entity_poly.pdbx_seq_one_letter_code
_entity_poly.pdbx_strand_id
1 'polypeptide(L)'
;MGSLILVILQVMKHVGKAKKELQFLRAAAPLTGIVLGTTIAKVFHPPSISLVGEIPQGLPTFSFPRSFDHAKTLLPTSALITGVAILESVGIAKALAAKNRYELDSNSELFGLGVANILGSLFSAYPATGSFSRSAVNNESEAKTGLSGLITGIIIGCSLLFLTPMFKYIPQCALAAIVISAVSGLVDYDEAIFLWRVDKRDFSLWTITSTITLFFGIEIGVLVGVGFSLAFVIHESANPHIAVLGRLPGTTVYRNIKQYPEAYTYNGIVIVRIDSPIYFANISYIKDRLREYEVAVDKYTNRGLEVDRINFVILEMSPVTHIDSSAVEALKELYQEYKTRDIQLAISNPNKDVHLTIARSGMVELVGKEWFFVRVHDAVQVCLQYVQSSNLEDKHLSFTRRYGGSNNNSSSSNALLKETLLSVEK
;
A
#
# COMPACT_ATOMS: atom_id res chain seq x y z
N MET A 1 -29.40 24.21 27.73
CA MET A 1 -30.28 23.86 26.58
C MET A 1 -29.60 22.88 25.63
N GLY A 2 -28.47 23.23 24.99
CA GLY A 2 -27.76 22.33 24.07
C GLY A 2 -27.45 20.94 24.65
N SER A 3 -26.92 20.87 25.88
CA SER A 3 -26.63 19.58 26.54
C SER A 3 -27.88 18.72 26.77
N LEU A 4 -29.02 19.34 27.10
CA LEU A 4 -30.29 18.62 27.26
C LEU A 4 -30.76 18.03 25.93
N ILE A 5 -30.69 18.82 24.86
CA ILE A 5 -31.01 18.35 23.50
C ILE A 5 -30.05 17.21 23.11
N LEU A 6 -28.76 17.34 23.39
CA LEU A 6 -27.78 16.28 23.13
C LEU A 6 -28.12 14.99 23.86
N VAL A 7 -28.50 15.05 25.14
CA VAL A 7 -28.94 13.88 25.92
C VAL A 7 -30.18 13.25 25.28
N ILE A 8 -31.18 14.05 24.90
CA ILE A 8 -32.38 13.55 24.21
C ILE A 8 -32.00 12.83 22.91
N LEU A 9 -31.13 13.42 22.09
CA LEU A 9 -30.65 12.82 20.85
C LEU A 9 -29.97 11.46 21.10
N GLN A 10 -29.08 11.39 22.09
CA GLN A 10 -28.36 10.16 22.42
C GLN A 10 -29.29 9.09 22.97
N VAL A 11 -30.25 9.45 23.84
CA VAL A 11 -31.24 8.52 24.39
C VAL A 11 -32.11 7.96 23.27
N MET A 12 -32.67 8.81 22.40
CA MET A 12 -33.48 8.36 21.26
C MET A 12 -32.67 7.45 20.33
N LYS A 13 -31.40 7.78 20.08
CA LYS A 13 -30.49 6.97 19.26
C LYS A 13 -30.21 5.61 19.89
N HIS A 14 -29.95 5.57 21.20
CA HIS A 14 -29.68 4.35 21.95
C HIS A 14 -30.92 3.45 22.04
N VAL A 15 -32.09 4.02 22.34
CA VAL A 15 -33.36 3.28 22.40
C VAL A 15 -33.72 2.69 21.03
N GLY A 16 -33.56 3.45 19.95
CA GLY A 16 -33.77 2.93 18.60
C GLY A 16 -32.69 1.91 18.15
N LYS A 17 -31.56 1.79 18.87
CA LYS A 17 -30.59 0.70 18.69
C LYS A 17 -31.02 -0.56 19.43
N ALA A 18 -31.51 -0.40 20.65
CA ALA A 18 -31.91 -1.52 21.49
C ALA A 18 -33.22 -2.19 21.02
N LYS A 19 -34.18 -1.42 20.48
CA LYS A 19 -35.50 -1.90 20.09
C LYS A 19 -35.78 -1.69 18.61
N LYS A 20 -35.94 -2.79 17.86
CA LYS A 20 -36.19 -2.77 16.40
C LYS A 20 -37.52 -2.08 16.04
N GLU A 21 -38.55 -2.23 16.86
CA GLU A 21 -39.86 -1.56 16.70
C GLU A 21 -39.76 -0.02 16.83
N LEU A 22 -38.71 0.47 17.47
CA LEU A 22 -38.48 1.88 17.77
C LEU A 22 -37.36 2.48 16.90
N GLN A 23 -36.99 1.83 15.79
CA GLN A 23 -35.93 2.29 14.91
C GLN A 23 -36.19 3.70 14.35
N PHE A 24 -37.46 4.09 14.15
CA PHE A 24 -37.84 5.42 13.69
C PHE A 24 -37.38 6.56 14.63
N LEU A 25 -37.18 6.28 15.92
CA LEU A 25 -36.71 7.27 16.89
C LEU A 25 -35.30 7.79 16.56
N ARG A 26 -34.48 7.00 15.85
CA ARG A 26 -33.15 7.44 15.39
C ARG A 26 -33.24 8.50 14.31
N ALA A 27 -34.12 8.30 13.33
CA ALA A 27 -34.37 9.27 12.27
C ALA A 27 -35.12 10.52 12.78
N ALA A 28 -36.02 10.34 13.75
CA ALA A 28 -36.79 11.44 14.32
C ALA A 28 -35.99 12.32 15.30
N ALA A 29 -34.91 11.80 15.89
CA ALA A 29 -34.17 12.48 16.95
C ALA A 29 -33.73 13.92 16.60
N PRO A 30 -33.06 14.19 15.46
CA PRO A 30 -32.66 15.55 15.09
C PRO A 30 -33.86 16.50 14.95
N LEU A 31 -34.96 16.02 14.34
CA LEU A 31 -36.18 16.79 14.17
C LEU A 31 -36.83 17.12 15.53
N THR A 32 -36.92 16.12 16.43
CA THR A 32 -37.41 16.32 17.79
C THR A 32 -36.56 17.35 18.55
N GLY A 33 -35.23 17.28 18.42
CA GLY A 33 -34.32 18.25 19.02
C GLY A 33 -34.54 19.68 18.51
N ILE A 34 -34.74 19.85 17.19
CA ILE A 34 -35.04 21.15 16.58
C ILE A 34 -36.41 21.67 17.04
N VAL A 35 -37.45 20.83 17.00
CA VAL A 35 -38.82 21.24 17.37
C VAL A 35 -38.87 21.64 18.85
N LEU A 36 -38.35 20.80 19.75
CA LEU A 36 -38.29 21.12 21.17
C LEU A 36 -37.45 22.38 21.43
N GLY A 37 -36.29 22.49 20.79
CA GLY A 37 -35.43 23.66 20.92
C GLY A 37 -36.12 24.94 20.46
N THR A 38 -36.76 24.90 19.31
CA THR A 38 -37.47 26.04 18.73
C THR A 38 -38.67 26.45 19.59
N THR A 39 -39.46 25.48 20.09
CA THR A 39 -40.58 25.76 20.99
C THR A 39 -40.11 26.40 22.29
N ILE A 40 -39.07 25.88 22.92
CA ILE A 40 -38.51 26.45 24.16
C ILE A 40 -38.01 27.88 23.91
N ALA A 41 -37.26 28.11 22.84
CA ALA A 41 -36.76 29.45 22.51
C ALA A 41 -37.87 30.44 22.19
N LYS A 42 -38.95 29.98 21.55
CA LYS A 42 -40.11 30.82 21.22
C LYS A 42 -41.02 31.10 22.43
N VAL A 43 -41.14 30.19 23.38
CA VAL A 43 -41.99 30.37 24.57
C VAL A 43 -41.27 31.20 25.65
N PHE A 44 -40.00 30.89 25.91
CA PHE A 44 -39.27 31.47 27.04
C PHE A 44 -38.39 32.68 26.66
N HIS A 45 -38.22 32.96 25.36
CA HIS A 45 -37.40 34.07 24.83
C HIS A 45 -36.07 34.31 25.59
N PRO A 46 -35.22 33.28 25.76
CA PRO A 46 -34.01 33.41 26.56
C PRO A 46 -33.01 34.37 25.89
N PRO A 47 -32.64 35.50 26.53
CA PRO A 47 -31.80 36.54 25.91
C PRO A 47 -30.36 36.09 25.64
N SER A 48 -29.90 35.03 26.32
CA SER A 48 -28.53 34.51 26.22
C SER A 48 -28.33 33.45 25.13
N ILE A 49 -29.38 33.09 24.38
CA ILE A 49 -29.32 32.03 23.38
C ILE A 49 -29.37 32.62 21.98
N SER A 50 -28.27 32.48 21.25
CA SER A 50 -28.20 32.86 19.84
C SER A 50 -29.12 31.98 18.99
N LEU A 51 -29.97 32.64 18.20
CA LEU A 51 -30.83 32.02 17.21
C LEU A 51 -30.21 32.12 15.82
N VAL A 52 -30.69 31.33 14.87
CA VAL A 52 -30.20 31.35 13.47
C VAL A 52 -30.43 32.73 12.83
N GLY A 53 -31.57 33.37 13.10
CA GLY A 53 -31.88 34.69 12.54
C GLY A 53 -32.57 34.61 11.17
N GLU A 54 -32.66 35.75 10.48
CA GLU A 54 -33.36 35.84 9.20
C GLU A 54 -32.66 35.02 8.11
N ILE A 55 -33.44 34.23 7.38
CA ILE A 55 -32.97 33.42 6.25
C ILE A 55 -33.71 33.92 5.01
N PRO A 56 -33.00 34.23 3.90
CA PRO A 56 -33.65 34.68 2.67
C PRO A 56 -34.64 33.61 2.19
N GLN A 57 -35.91 34.02 2.03
CA GLN A 57 -36.97 33.15 1.52
C GLN A 57 -36.91 33.09 -0.01
N GLY A 58 -37.19 31.91 -0.57
CA GLY A 58 -37.18 31.69 -2.01
C GLY A 58 -36.06 30.77 -2.48
N LEU A 59 -36.13 30.39 -3.76
CA LEU A 59 -35.07 29.62 -4.41
C LEU A 59 -33.94 30.55 -4.85
N PRO A 60 -32.68 30.07 -4.84
CA PRO A 60 -31.56 30.85 -5.34
C PRO A 60 -31.78 31.20 -6.81
N THR A 61 -31.44 32.44 -7.19
CA THR A 61 -31.53 32.89 -8.58
C THR A 61 -30.37 32.34 -9.40
N PHE A 62 -30.62 32.09 -10.69
CA PHE A 62 -29.55 31.77 -11.63
C PHE A 62 -28.54 32.92 -11.71
N SER A 63 -27.26 32.60 -11.56
CA SER A 63 -26.13 33.51 -11.56
C SER A 63 -25.01 32.93 -12.42
N PHE A 64 -24.54 33.69 -13.40
CA PHE A 64 -23.41 33.31 -14.25
C PHE A 64 -22.19 34.18 -13.93
N PRO A 65 -20.96 33.63 -13.85
CA PRO A 65 -19.76 34.41 -13.57
C PRO A 65 -19.57 35.52 -14.61
N ARG A 66 -19.50 36.79 -14.17
CA ARG A 66 -19.35 37.95 -15.07
C ARG A 66 -17.91 38.19 -15.52
N SER A 67 -16.93 37.81 -14.69
CA SER A 67 -15.51 37.86 -15.03
C SER A 67 -14.74 36.74 -14.32
N PHE A 68 -13.57 36.40 -14.85
CA PHE A 68 -12.68 35.36 -14.32
C PHE A 68 -11.39 35.97 -13.75
N ASP A 69 -11.44 37.22 -13.29
CA ASP A 69 -10.25 37.97 -12.86
C ASP A 69 -9.54 37.30 -11.67
N HIS A 70 -10.32 36.67 -10.78
CA HIS A 70 -9.81 35.90 -9.64
C HIS A 70 -9.55 34.42 -9.94
N ALA A 71 -9.76 33.95 -11.17
CA ALA A 71 -9.61 32.53 -11.48
C ALA A 71 -8.19 32.02 -11.23
N LYS A 72 -7.17 32.81 -11.62
CA LYS A 72 -5.75 32.46 -11.39
C LYS A 72 -5.39 32.41 -9.90
N THR A 73 -5.92 33.35 -9.11
CA THR A 73 -5.64 33.41 -7.66
C THR A 73 -6.37 32.33 -6.88
N LEU A 74 -7.55 31.91 -7.35
CA LEU A 74 -8.37 30.89 -6.70
C LEU A 74 -8.04 29.47 -7.15
N LEU A 75 -7.31 29.29 -8.26
CA LEU A 75 -6.97 27.97 -8.80
C LEU A 75 -6.27 27.04 -7.78
N PRO A 76 -5.29 27.49 -6.98
CA PRO A 76 -4.66 26.61 -5.98
C PRO A 76 -5.65 26.18 -4.90
N THR A 77 -6.45 27.12 -4.39
CA THR A 77 -7.46 26.86 -3.36
C THR A 77 -8.57 25.95 -3.88
N SER A 78 -9.02 26.15 -5.13
CA SER A 78 -10.05 25.31 -5.73
C SER A 78 -9.55 23.89 -6.00
N ALA A 79 -8.28 23.72 -6.40
CA ALA A 79 -7.65 22.41 -6.53
C ALA A 79 -7.60 21.66 -5.19
N LEU A 80 -7.22 22.36 -4.11
CA LEU A 80 -7.23 21.80 -2.75
C LEU A 80 -8.64 21.39 -2.30
N ILE A 81 -9.63 22.29 -2.43
CA ILE A 81 -11.03 22.00 -2.08
C ILE A 81 -11.56 20.83 -2.90
N THR A 82 -11.23 20.77 -4.20
CA THR A 82 -11.62 19.65 -5.07
C THR A 82 -11.01 18.34 -4.60
N GLY A 83 -9.71 18.32 -4.26
CA GLY A 83 -9.06 17.14 -3.70
C GLY A 83 -9.73 16.66 -2.41
N VAL A 84 -10.03 17.58 -1.49
CA VAL A 84 -10.73 17.25 -0.23
C VAL A 84 -12.14 16.74 -0.49
N ALA A 85 -12.91 17.38 -1.38
CA ALA A 85 -14.27 16.98 -1.73
C ALA A 85 -14.31 15.58 -2.38
N ILE A 86 -13.35 15.29 -3.25
CA ILE A 86 -13.19 13.95 -3.85
C ILE A 86 -12.89 12.91 -2.77
N LEU A 87 -11.91 13.18 -1.90
CA LEU A 87 -11.52 12.25 -0.85
C LEU A 87 -12.66 11.99 0.14
N GLU A 88 -13.41 13.03 0.51
CA GLU A 88 -14.57 12.91 1.39
C GLU A 88 -15.70 12.13 0.73
N SER A 89 -16.10 12.47 -0.51
CA SER A 89 -17.19 11.78 -1.21
C SER A 89 -16.86 10.30 -1.46
N VAL A 90 -15.70 10.02 -2.04
CA VAL A 90 -15.26 8.65 -2.34
C VAL A 90 -15.01 7.87 -1.05
N GLY A 91 -14.47 8.51 0.00
CA GLY A 91 -14.24 7.89 1.30
C GLY A 91 -15.55 7.42 1.96
N ILE A 92 -16.56 8.30 2.01
CA ILE A 92 -17.89 7.95 2.54
C ILE A 92 -18.54 6.86 1.68
N ALA A 93 -18.48 7.00 0.35
CA ALA A 93 -19.07 6.06 -0.57
C ALA A 93 -18.46 4.66 -0.42
N LYS A 94 -17.12 4.55 -0.29
CA LYS A 94 -16.42 3.28 -0.05
C LYS A 94 -16.77 2.68 1.31
N ALA A 95 -16.85 3.50 2.36
CA ALA A 95 -17.24 3.03 3.69
C ALA A 95 -18.65 2.42 3.69
N LEU A 96 -19.60 3.06 3.00
CA LEU A 96 -20.96 2.54 2.84
C LEU A 96 -21.02 1.33 1.89
N ALA A 97 -20.22 1.30 0.83
CA ALA A 97 -20.10 0.17 -0.08
C ALA A 97 -19.61 -1.09 0.64
N ALA A 98 -18.54 -0.95 1.44
CA ALA A 98 -18.02 -2.03 2.28
C ALA A 98 -19.07 -2.53 3.29
N LYS A 99 -19.78 -1.60 3.95
CA LYS A 99 -20.82 -1.94 4.93
C LYS A 99 -22.00 -2.70 4.32
N ASN A 100 -22.45 -2.30 3.14
CA ASN A 100 -23.63 -2.88 2.48
C ASN A 100 -23.30 -3.93 1.41
N ARG A 101 -22.02 -4.24 1.20
CA ARG A 101 -21.52 -5.27 0.28
C ARG A 101 -21.91 -5.02 -1.19
N TYR A 102 -21.73 -3.80 -1.66
CA TYR A 102 -21.83 -3.46 -3.08
C TYR A 102 -20.50 -2.90 -3.59
N GLU A 103 -20.29 -2.93 -4.91
CA GLU A 103 -19.12 -2.33 -5.55
C GLU A 103 -19.39 -0.87 -5.90
N LEU A 104 -18.39 -0.01 -5.65
CA LEU A 104 -18.45 1.41 -5.98
C LEU A 104 -17.64 1.69 -7.25
N ASP A 105 -18.28 2.24 -8.28
CA ASP A 105 -17.57 2.88 -9.37
C ASP A 105 -17.15 4.31 -8.97
N SER A 106 -15.86 4.48 -8.67
CA SER A 106 -15.31 5.77 -8.27
C SER A 106 -15.36 6.81 -9.41
N ASN A 107 -15.31 6.39 -10.68
CA ASN A 107 -15.37 7.34 -11.81
C ASN A 107 -16.77 7.95 -11.93
N SER A 108 -17.81 7.14 -11.77
CA SER A 108 -19.20 7.62 -11.77
C SER A 108 -19.48 8.57 -10.60
N GLU A 109 -18.92 8.30 -9.42
CA GLU A 109 -19.02 9.19 -8.26
C GLU A 109 -18.34 10.54 -8.53
N LEU A 110 -17.13 10.52 -9.07
CA LEU A 110 -16.38 11.74 -9.44
C LEU A 110 -17.14 12.57 -10.49
N PHE A 111 -17.71 11.90 -11.49
CA PHE A 111 -18.50 12.56 -12.51
C PHE A 111 -19.76 13.22 -11.92
N GLY A 112 -20.50 12.49 -11.06
CA GLY A 112 -21.66 13.02 -10.37
C GLY A 112 -21.34 14.24 -9.50
N LEU A 113 -20.24 14.17 -8.75
CA LEU A 113 -19.75 15.26 -7.91
C LEU A 113 -19.37 16.50 -8.74
N GLY A 114 -18.70 16.30 -9.88
CA GLY A 114 -18.34 17.37 -10.81
C GLY A 114 -19.56 18.06 -11.40
N VAL A 115 -20.52 17.28 -11.92
CA VAL A 115 -21.77 17.82 -12.48
C VAL A 115 -22.58 18.56 -11.42
N ALA A 116 -22.68 18.02 -10.20
CA ALA A 116 -23.38 18.67 -9.09
C ALA A 116 -22.77 20.04 -8.74
N ASN A 117 -21.44 20.15 -8.72
CA ASN A 117 -20.73 21.40 -8.43
C ASN A 117 -20.83 22.41 -9.59
N ILE A 118 -20.77 21.97 -10.84
CA ILE A 118 -20.97 22.85 -12.01
C ILE A 118 -22.38 23.43 -11.97
N LEU A 119 -23.40 22.58 -11.82
CA LEU A 119 -24.79 23.04 -11.74
C LEU A 119 -25.02 23.92 -10.51
N GLY A 120 -24.48 23.53 -9.34
CA GLY A 120 -24.58 24.31 -8.10
C GLY A 120 -23.96 25.70 -8.22
N SER A 121 -22.83 25.83 -8.92
CA SER A 121 -22.16 27.13 -9.12
C SER A 121 -23.06 28.16 -9.81
N LEU A 122 -23.94 27.71 -10.71
CA LEU A 122 -24.93 28.55 -11.41
C LEU A 122 -26.04 29.07 -10.50
N PHE A 123 -26.16 28.53 -9.28
CA PHE A 123 -27.13 28.96 -8.27
C PHE A 123 -26.44 29.50 -7.01
N SER A 124 -25.18 29.96 -7.15
CA SER A 124 -24.37 30.48 -6.04
C SER A 124 -24.17 29.48 -4.88
N ALA A 125 -24.15 28.18 -5.17
CA ALA A 125 -23.82 27.16 -4.18
C ALA A 125 -22.33 27.21 -3.84
N TYR A 126 -22.00 26.96 -2.58
CA TYR A 126 -20.63 26.64 -2.18
C TYR A 126 -20.26 25.22 -2.68
N PRO A 127 -18.96 24.89 -2.80
CA PRO A 127 -18.52 23.57 -3.23
C PRO A 127 -19.17 22.44 -2.41
N ALA A 128 -19.96 21.60 -3.08
CA ALA A 128 -20.64 20.48 -2.47
C ALA A 128 -19.75 19.22 -2.48
N THR A 129 -19.93 18.40 -1.45
CA THR A 129 -19.18 17.16 -1.19
C THR A 129 -20.13 16.11 -0.59
N GLY A 130 -19.67 14.87 -0.48
CA GLY A 130 -20.38 13.82 0.25
C GLY A 130 -20.55 14.19 1.73
N SER A 131 -21.70 13.88 2.33
CA SER A 131 -21.97 14.20 3.74
C SER A 131 -22.09 12.94 4.57
N PHE A 132 -21.14 12.70 5.49
CA PHE A 132 -21.16 11.50 6.32
C PHE A 132 -22.46 11.38 7.11
N SER A 133 -22.88 12.47 7.77
CA SER A 133 -24.10 12.50 8.59
C SER A 133 -25.35 12.19 7.78
N ARG A 134 -25.53 12.83 6.61
CA ARG A 134 -26.74 12.63 5.78
C ARG A 134 -26.75 11.25 5.13
N SER A 135 -25.61 10.79 4.60
CA SER A 135 -25.51 9.47 3.98
C SER A 135 -25.68 8.35 4.99
N ALA A 136 -25.16 8.51 6.22
CA ALA A 136 -25.38 7.55 7.30
C ALA A 136 -26.87 7.44 7.69
N VAL A 137 -27.56 8.57 7.87
CA VAL A 137 -29.01 8.56 8.16
C VAL A 137 -29.81 7.95 7.01
N ASN A 138 -29.47 8.29 5.77
CA ASN A 138 -30.12 7.74 4.58
C ASN A 138 -29.94 6.21 4.50
N ASN A 139 -28.73 5.72 4.82
CA ASN A 139 -28.43 4.29 4.88
C ASN A 139 -29.12 3.59 6.05
N GLU A 140 -29.18 4.20 7.24
CA GLU A 140 -29.92 3.66 8.39
C GLU A 140 -31.44 3.64 8.15
N SER A 141 -31.93 4.50 7.26
CA SER A 141 -33.31 4.53 6.78
C SER A 141 -33.58 3.53 5.64
N GLU A 142 -32.60 2.66 5.34
CA GLU A 142 -32.68 1.59 4.33
C GLU A 142 -32.97 2.10 2.91
N ALA A 143 -32.55 3.33 2.58
CA ALA A 143 -32.69 3.85 1.23
C ALA A 143 -31.82 3.06 0.24
N LYS A 144 -32.44 2.54 -0.83
CA LYS A 144 -31.77 1.67 -1.81
C LYS A 144 -31.47 2.33 -3.15
N THR A 145 -32.06 3.51 -3.42
CA THR A 145 -31.96 4.18 -4.71
C THR A 145 -31.67 5.66 -4.55
N GLY A 146 -31.08 6.28 -5.59
CA GLY A 146 -30.83 7.72 -5.65
C GLY A 146 -32.10 8.59 -5.61
N LEU A 147 -33.28 7.98 -5.72
CA LEU A 147 -34.57 8.67 -5.56
C LEU A 147 -34.70 9.34 -4.18
N SER A 148 -34.07 8.79 -3.15
CA SER A 148 -34.04 9.42 -1.82
C SER A 148 -33.39 10.81 -1.85
N GLY A 149 -32.32 10.98 -2.64
CA GLY A 149 -31.66 12.27 -2.84
C GLY A 149 -32.57 13.27 -3.56
N LEU A 150 -33.30 12.84 -4.59
CA LEU A 150 -34.25 13.68 -5.31
C LEU A 150 -35.40 14.15 -4.40
N ILE A 151 -36.00 13.23 -3.64
CA ILE A 151 -37.06 13.54 -2.67
C ILE A 151 -36.54 14.54 -1.63
N THR A 152 -35.32 14.33 -1.13
CA THR A 152 -34.67 15.25 -0.19
C THR A 152 -34.51 16.64 -0.80
N GLY A 153 -34.09 16.74 -2.07
CA GLY A 153 -33.99 18.00 -2.80
C GLY A 153 -35.33 18.74 -2.92
N ILE A 154 -36.41 18.02 -3.23
CA ILE A 154 -37.78 18.59 -3.29
C ILE A 154 -38.20 19.12 -1.92
N ILE A 155 -37.98 18.35 -0.85
CA ILE A 155 -38.32 18.76 0.53
C ILE A 155 -37.53 20.01 0.93
N ILE A 156 -36.25 20.10 0.58
CA ILE A 156 -35.43 21.30 0.81
C ILE A 156 -36.00 22.49 0.03
N GLY A 157 -36.35 22.30 -1.24
CA GLY A 157 -36.98 23.34 -2.06
C GLY A 157 -38.29 23.86 -1.46
N CYS A 158 -39.19 22.96 -1.03
CA CYS A 158 -40.41 23.33 -0.31
C CYS A 158 -40.10 24.06 1.01
N SER A 159 -39.08 23.61 1.74
CA SER A 159 -38.68 24.24 3.00
C SER A 159 -38.19 25.69 2.80
N LEU A 160 -37.44 25.95 1.72
CA LEU A 160 -36.99 27.30 1.36
C LEU A 160 -38.14 28.24 0.95
N LEU A 161 -39.22 27.68 0.40
CA LEU A 161 -40.39 28.45 -0.02
C LEU A 161 -41.36 28.74 1.13
N PHE A 162 -41.54 27.79 2.07
CA PHE A 162 -42.63 27.87 3.06
C PHE A 162 -42.18 27.88 4.53
N LEU A 163 -41.02 27.29 4.85
CA LEU A 163 -40.59 27.04 6.24
C LEU A 163 -39.51 28.00 6.75
N THR A 164 -38.91 28.84 5.90
CA THR A 164 -37.87 29.81 6.32
C THR A 164 -38.28 30.71 7.49
N PRO A 165 -39.54 31.19 7.63
CA PRO A 165 -39.92 32.00 8.80
C PRO A 165 -39.87 31.22 10.12
N MET A 166 -40.05 29.89 10.06
CA MET A 166 -39.96 29.03 11.26
C MET A 166 -38.52 28.80 11.67
N PHE A 167 -37.59 28.73 10.72
CA PHE A 167 -36.18 28.46 10.96
C PHE A 167 -35.45 29.60 11.69
N LYS A 168 -35.97 30.83 11.62
CA LYS A 168 -35.44 31.99 12.35
C LYS A 168 -35.29 31.75 13.85
N TYR A 169 -36.20 30.96 14.43
CA TYR A 169 -36.27 30.71 15.87
C TYR A 169 -35.43 29.50 16.31
N ILE A 170 -34.69 28.85 15.40
CA ILE A 170 -33.88 27.68 15.74
C ILE A 170 -32.70 28.14 16.62
N PRO A 171 -32.50 27.51 17.79
CA PRO A 171 -31.35 27.79 18.64
C PRO A 171 -30.05 27.23 18.03
N GLN A 172 -29.00 28.03 17.97
CA GLN A 172 -27.68 27.56 17.50
C GLN A 172 -27.13 26.41 18.35
N CYS A 173 -27.43 26.39 19.65
CA CYS A 173 -27.04 25.30 20.54
C CYS A 173 -27.74 23.96 20.23
N ALA A 174 -28.93 23.97 19.62
CA ALA A 174 -29.61 22.76 19.16
C ALA A 174 -28.91 22.19 17.91
N LEU A 175 -28.51 23.05 16.98
CA LEU A 175 -27.72 22.67 15.81
C LEU A 175 -26.36 22.08 16.22
N ALA A 176 -25.67 22.72 17.16
CA ALA A 176 -24.41 22.20 17.70
C ALA A 176 -24.58 20.80 18.34
N ALA A 177 -25.65 20.58 19.10
CA ALA A 177 -25.96 19.27 19.68
C ALA A 177 -26.19 18.20 18.60
N ILE A 178 -26.86 18.54 17.51
CA ILE A 178 -27.08 17.62 16.37
C ILE A 178 -25.76 17.25 15.70
N VAL A 179 -24.89 18.23 15.46
CA VAL A 179 -23.56 18.00 14.88
C VAL A 179 -22.73 17.09 15.77
N ILE A 180 -22.63 17.39 17.07
CA ILE A 180 -21.89 16.56 18.04
C ILE A 180 -22.47 15.13 18.05
N SER A 181 -23.80 14.98 18.14
CA SER A 181 -24.46 13.67 18.15
C SER A 181 -24.21 12.83 16.90
N ALA A 182 -24.11 13.48 15.74
CA ALA A 182 -23.81 12.81 14.48
C ALA A 182 -22.35 12.32 14.43
N VAL A 183 -21.40 13.19 14.82
CA VAL A 183 -19.96 12.91 14.73
C VAL A 183 -19.47 11.97 15.82
N SER A 184 -20.10 11.92 17.01
CA SER A 184 -19.65 11.01 18.09
C SER A 184 -19.64 9.53 17.69
N GLY A 185 -20.45 9.12 16.71
CA GLY A 185 -20.45 7.74 16.21
C GLY A 185 -19.44 7.46 15.10
N LEU A 186 -18.65 8.47 14.71
CA LEU A 186 -17.74 8.41 13.59
C LEU A 186 -16.31 8.02 13.98
N VAL A 187 -15.98 8.17 15.27
CA VAL A 187 -14.65 7.82 15.78
C VAL A 187 -14.58 6.31 15.97
N ASP A 188 -13.83 5.66 15.09
CA ASP A 188 -13.60 4.22 15.12
C ASP A 188 -12.34 3.89 15.94
N TYR A 189 -12.54 3.65 17.24
CA TYR A 189 -11.47 3.28 18.15
C TYR A 189 -11.00 1.83 17.96
N ASP A 190 -11.89 0.96 17.46
CA ASP A 190 -11.59 -0.46 17.27
C ASP A 190 -10.57 -0.63 16.15
N GLU A 191 -10.69 0.15 15.08
CA GLU A 191 -9.70 0.19 13.99
C GLU A 191 -8.31 0.63 14.48
N ALA A 192 -8.23 1.66 15.33
CA ALA A 192 -6.95 2.10 15.88
C ALA A 192 -6.26 1.00 16.72
N ILE A 193 -7.04 0.24 17.50
CA ILE A 193 -6.54 -0.90 18.28
C ILE A 193 -6.11 -2.04 17.36
N PHE A 194 -6.87 -2.31 16.30
CA PHE A 194 -6.55 -3.31 15.29
C PHE A 194 -5.22 -3.00 14.61
N LEU A 195 -5.05 -1.77 14.11
CA LEU A 195 -3.80 -1.32 13.46
C LEU A 195 -2.60 -1.46 14.41
N TRP A 196 -2.74 -1.07 15.68
CA TRP A 196 -1.66 -1.22 16.67
C TRP A 196 -1.22 -2.68 16.87
N ARG A 197 -2.16 -3.63 16.80
CA ARG A 197 -1.89 -5.06 16.95
C ARG A 197 -1.29 -5.69 15.69
N VAL A 198 -1.63 -5.19 14.50
CA VAL A 198 -1.26 -5.79 13.22
C VAL A 198 0.03 -5.20 12.65
N ASP A 199 0.08 -3.89 12.36
CA ASP A 199 1.29 -3.22 11.86
C ASP A 199 1.45 -1.84 12.51
N LYS A 200 2.56 -1.69 13.25
CA LYS A 200 2.92 -0.43 13.92
C LYS A 200 3.15 0.72 12.93
N ARG A 201 3.53 0.44 11.68
CA ARG A 201 3.71 1.45 10.63
C ARG A 201 2.37 2.05 10.23
N ASP A 202 1.35 1.23 10.04
CA ASP A 202 0.00 1.69 9.71
C ASP A 202 -0.62 2.48 10.87
N PHE A 203 -0.40 2.02 12.10
CA PHE A 203 -0.81 2.79 13.28
C PHE A 203 -0.08 4.15 13.38
N SER A 204 1.21 4.18 13.07
CA SER A 204 1.99 5.44 13.04
C SER A 204 1.42 6.40 12.00
N LEU A 205 1.15 5.92 10.79
CA LEU A 205 0.53 6.71 9.73
C LEU A 205 -0.84 7.26 10.16
N TRP A 206 -1.69 6.41 10.76
CA TRP A 206 -2.99 6.81 11.31
C TRP A 206 -2.84 7.91 12.38
N THR A 207 -1.91 7.72 13.32
CA THR A 207 -1.69 8.66 14.44
C THR A 207 -1.17 10.01 13.94
N ILE A 208 -0.19 10.01 13.03
CA ILE A 208 0.37 11.22 12.43
C ILE A 208 -0.71 11.98 11.66
N THR A 209 -1.43 11.30 10.78
CA THR A 209 -2.47 11.92 9.95
C THR A 209 -3.61 12.48 10.80
N SER A 210 -4.06 11.73 11.81
CA SER A 210 -5.10 12.15 12.75
C SER A 210 -4.68 13.37 13.57
N THR A 211 -3.47 13.34 14.14
CA THR A 211 -2.92 14.44 14.95
C THR A 211 -2.77 15.71 14.11
N ILE A 212 -2.20 15.61 12.92
CA ILE A 212 -1.99 16.77 12.05
C ILE A 212 -3.33 17.35 11.58
N THR A 213 -4.28 16.49 11.21
CA THR A 213 -5.63 16.95 10.84
C THR A 213 -6.31 17.70 11.97
N LEU A 214 -6.14 17.24 13.23
CA LEU A 214 -6.75 17.85 14.41
C LEU A 214 -6.19 19.25 14.71
N PHE A 215 -4.87 19.45 14.58
CA PHE A 215 -4.22 20.72 14.95
C PHE A 215 -4.04 21.70 13.79
N PHE A 216 -3.82 21.20 12.58
CA PHE A 216 -3.48 22.00 11.39
C PHE A 216 -4.58 21.99 10.32
N GLY A 217 -5.67 21.26 10.55
CA GLY A 217 -6.81 21.18 9.64
C GLY A 217 -6.67 20.11 8.56
N ILE A 218 -7.78 19.88 7.85
CA ILE A 218 -7.91 18.77 6.90
C ILE A 218 -6.99 18.88 5.69
N GLU A 219 -6.74 20.10 5.18
CA GLU A 219 -5.88 20.31 4.02
C GLU A 219 -4.45 19.84 4.27
N ILE A 220 -3.85 20.29 5.39
CA ILE A 220 -2.49 19.90 5.77
C ILE A 220 -2.45 18.43 6.19
N GLY A 221 -3.46 17.98 6.95
CA GLY A 221 -3.56 16.58 7.38
C GLY A 221 -3.54 15.58 6.23
N VAL A 222 -4.35 15.83 5.18
CA VAL A 222 -4.39 14.99 3.98
C VAL A 222 -3.06 15.00 3.23
N LEU A 223 -2.48 16.19 2.99
CA LEU A 223 -1.21 16.29 2.26
C LEU A 223 -0.10 15.53 2.97
N VAL A 224 -0.02 15.66 4.30
CA VAL A 224 0.99 14.95 5.09
C VAL A 224 0.70 13.45 5.11
N GLY A 225 -0.56 13.02 5.29
CA GLY A 225 -0.91 11.60 5.27
C GLY A 225 -0.57 10.91 3.94
N VAL A 226 -0.91 11.54 2.81
CA VAL A 226 -0.53 11.04 1.48
C VAL A 226 0.99 11.04 1.30
N GLY A 227 1.68 12.11 1.73
CA GLY A 227 3.13 12.21 1.65
C GLY A 227 3.85 11.11 2.43
N PHE A 228 3.45 10.86 3.68
CA PHE A 228 4.03 9.78 4.49
C PHE A 228 3.69 8.39 3.95
N SER A 229 2.45 8.19 3.47
CA SER A 229 2.05 6.92 2.85
C SER A 229 2.93 6.62 1.62
N LEU A 230 3.13 7.61 0.75
CA LEU A 230 3.99 7.47 -0.42
C LEU A 230 5.45 7.25 -0.01
N ALA A 231 5.95 7.97 1.00
CA ALA A 231 7.30 7.79 1.51
C ALA A 231 7.53 6.38 2.07
N PHE A 232 6.55 5.80 2.78
CA PHE A 232 6.62 4.42 3.27
C PHE A 232 6.66 3.40 2.13
N VAL A 233 5.79 3.56 1.13
CA VAL A 233 5.79 2.70 -0.06
C VAL A 233 7.12 2.78 -0.79
N ILE A 234 7.66 4.00 -1.01
CA ILE A 234 8.97 4.19 -1.64
C ILE A 234 10.08 3.53 -0.82
N HIS A 235 10.08 3.74 0.50
CA HIS A 235 11.09 3.16 1.39
C HIS A 235 11.06 1.63 1.40
N GLU A 236 9.87 1.02 1.47
CA GLU A 236 9.70 -0.44 1.44
C GLU A 236 10.10 -1.03 0.09
N SER A 237 9.79 -0.33 -1.00
CA SER A 237 10.17 -0.74 -2.34
C SER A 237 11.68 -0.58 -2.61
N ALA A 238 12.32 0.43 -1.99
CA ALA A 238 13.75 0.67 -2.07
C ALA A 238 14.59 -0.28 -1.21
N ASN A 239 14.04 -0.81 -0.11
CA ASN A 239 14.70 -1.73 0.81
C ASN A 239 13.99 -3.10 0.83
N PRO A 240 14.01 -3.84 -0.29
CA PRO A 240 13.28 -5.09 -0.40
C PRO A 240 13.85 -6.17 0.53
N HIS A 241 13.00 -7.13 0.88
CA HIS A 241 13.46 -8.29 1.64
C HIS A 241 14.36 -9.18 0.77
N ILE A 242 15.53 -9.51 1.30
CA ILE A 242 16.50 -10.39 0.66
C ILE A 242 16.89 -11.46 1.68
N ALA A 243 16.75 -12.72 1.29
CA ALA A 243 16.92 -13.86 2.18
C ALA A 243 18.05 -14.79 1.72
N VAL A 244 18.93 -15.17 2.64
CA VAL A 244 19.87 -16.28 2.41
C VAL A 244 19.12 -17.60 2.60
N LEU A 245 19.22 -18.47 1.61
CA LEU A 245 18.54 -19.76 1.61
C LEU A 245 19.47 -20.89 2.05
N GLY A 246 18.96 -21.77 2.91
CA GLY A 246 19.55 -23.05 3.27
C GLY A 246 18.65 -24.19 2.82
N ARG A 247 19.22 -25.39 2.66
CA ARG A 247 18.49 -26.60 2.30
C ARG A 247 17.92 -27.27 3.55
N LEU A 248 16.65 -27.65 3.50
CA LEU A 248 16.04 -28.46 4.56
C LEU A 248 16.55 -29.92 4.50
N PRO A 249 16.94 -30.52 5.64
CA PRO A 249 17.44 -31.90 5.70
C PRO A 249 16.54 -32.92 5.00
N GLY A 250 17.13 -33.77 4.16
CA GLY A 250 16.41 -34.85 3.48
C GLY A 250 15.49 -34.42 2.34
N THR A 251 15.41 -33.12 2.01
CA THR A 251 14.53 -32.61 0.93
C THR A 251 15.34 -31.93 -0.17
N THR A 252 14.70 -31.46 -1.24
CA THR A 252 15.30 -30.56 -2.26
C THR A 252 14.82 -29.12 -2.09
N VAL A 253 14.25 -28.78 -0.94
CA VAL A 253 13.61 -27.49 -0.67
C VAL A 253 14.58 -26.54 0.00
N TYR A 254 14.61 -25.29 -0.47
CA TYR A 254 15.44 -24.22 0.05
C TYR A 254 14.57 -23.16 0.74
N ARG A 255 14.93 -22.77 1.96
CA ARG A 255 14.17 -21.82 2.79
C ARG A 255 15.10 -20.84 3.50
N ASN A 256 14.53 -19.71 3.90
CA ASN A 256 15.25 -18.68 4.65
C ASN A 256 15.78 -19.26 5.97
N ILE A 257 17.10 -19.20 6.15
CA ILE A 257 17.79 -19.74 7.35
C ILE A 257 17.35 -19.05 8.65
N LYS A 258 16.89 -17.79 8.58
CA LYS A 258 16.38 -17.06 9.76
C LYS A 258 15.02 -17.58 10.20
N GLN A 259 14.22 -18.10 9.26
CA GLN A 259 12.90 -18.65 9.54
C GLN A 259 12.97 -20.14 9.90
N TYR A 260 13.88 -20.89 9.29
CA TYR A 260 14.07 -22.33 9.49
C TYR A 260 15.52 -22.61 9.91
N PRO A 261 15.82 -22.59 11.23
CA PRO A 261 17.18 -22.80 11.75
C PRO A 261 17.79 -24.17 11.41
N GLU A 262 16.96 -25.16 11.10
CA GLU A 262 17.38 -26.50 10.67
C GLU A 262 17.91 -26.55 9.22
N ALA A 263 17.70 -25.48 8.45
CA ALA A 263 18.18 -25.39 7.07
C ALA A 263 19.70 -25.18 7.05
N TYR A 264 20.43 -26.05 6.36
CA TYR A 264 21.89 -25.97 6.28
C TYR A 264 22.34 -25.35 4.95
N THR A 265 23.43 -24.59 5.00
CA THR A 265 24.12 -24.03 3.83
C THR A 265 25.25 -24.95 3.37
N TYR A 266 25.78 -24.70 2.17
CA TYR A 266 26.92 -25.43 1.63
C TYR A 266 28.17 -24.54 1.65
N ASN A 267 29.30 -25.09 2.06
CA ASN A 267 30.55 -24.33 2.05
C ASN A 267 30.92 -23.90 0.62
N GLY A 268 31.30 -22.64 0.45
CA GLY A 268 31.67 -22.07 -0.84
C GLY A 268 30.49 -21.71 -1.77
N ILE A 269 29.23 -21.91 -1.35
CA ILE A 269 28.03 -21.58 -2.15
C ILE A 269 27.08 -20.73 -1.33
N VAL A 270 26.78 -19.52 -1.81
CA VAL A 270 25.77 -18.64 -1.22
C VAL A 270 24.53 -18.59 -2.11
N ILE A 271 23.37 -18.89 -1.53
CA ILE A 271 22.09 -18.86 -2.24
C ILE A 271 21.28 -17.70 -1.69
N VAL A 272 20.91 -16.75 -2.55
CA VAL A 272 20.20 -15.54 -2.14
C VAL A 272 18.91 -15.42 -2.95
N ARG A 273 17.80 -15.26 -2.24
CA ARG A 273 16.50 -14.98 -2.83
C ARG A 273 16.17 -13.50 -2.72
N ILE A 274 15.73 -12.93 -3.85
CA ILE A 274 15.29 -11.54 -3.95
C ILE A 274 13.75 -11.53 -3.97
N ASP A 275 13.14 -11.04 -2.89
CA ASP A 275 11.67 -11.06 -2.71
C ASP A 275 11.01 -9.77 -3.26
N SER A 276 11.49 -9.24 -4.39
CA SER A 276 10.94 -8.02 -5.00
C SER A 276 11.26 -7.88 -6.49
N PRO A 277 10.54 -7.02 -7.23
CA PRO A 277 11.04 -6.47 -8.50
C PRO A 277 12.42 -5.84 -8.31
N ILE A 278 13.25 -5.86 -9.35
CA ILE A 278 14.58 -5.27 -9.33
C ILE A 278 14.61 -4.09 -10.31
N TYR A 279 14.89 -2.89 -9.84
CA TYR A 279 14.89 -1.71 -10.68
C TYR A 279 15.83 -0.65 -10.12
N PHE A 280 15.94 0.49 -10.80
CA PHE A 280 16.90 1.55 -10.47
C PHE A 280 16.92 1.95 -8.98
N ALA A 281 15.77 1.97 -8.30
CA ALA A 281 15.72 2.46 -6.92
C ALA A 281 16.26 1.48 -5.87
N ASN A 282 16.30 0.16 -6.16
CA ASN A 282 16.65 -0.85 -5.15
C ASN A 282 17.87 -1.71 -5.49
N ILE A 283 18.38 -1.63 -6.73
CA ILE A 283 19.51 -2.46 -7.15
C ILE A 283 20.79 -2.22 -6.35
N SER A 284 21.07 -0.97 -5.97
CA SER A 284 22.23 -0.65 -5.12
C SER A 284 22.10 -1.31 -3.74
N TYR A 285 20.91 -1.25 -3.13
CA TYR A 285 20.63 -1.93 -1.86
C TYR A 285 20.82 -3.45 -1.98
N ILE A 286 20.35 -4.04 -3.08
CA ILE A 286 20.54 -5.47 -3.36
C ILE A 286 22.03 -5.82 -3.47
N LYS A 287 22.83 -5.04 -4.22
CA LYS A 287 24.29 -5.24 -4.33
C LYS A 287 24.97 -5.19 -2.96
N ASP A 288 24.64 -4.21 -2.13
CA ASP A 288 25.23 -4.06 -0.80
C ASP A 288 24.86 -5.23 0.12
N ARG A 289 23.60 -5.69 0.09
CA ARG A 289 23.17 -6.87 0.85
C ARG A 289 23.83 -8.17 0.38
N LEU A 290 24.03 -8.34 -0.93
CA LEU A 290 24.75 -9.51 -1.46
C LEU A 290 26.18 -9.55 -0.91
N ARG A 291 26.88 -8.41 -0.92
CA ARG A 291 28.23 -8.27 -0.33
C ARG A 291 28.26 -8.57 1.17
N GLU A 292 27.25 -8.15 1.92
CA GLU A 292 27.16 -8.47 3.36
C GLU A 292 26.92 -9.96 3.61
N TYR A 293 26.08 -10.60 2.82
CA TYR A 293 25.81 -12.04 2.95
C TYR A 293 27.01 -12.89 2.54
N GLU A 294 27.85 -12.42 1.62
CA GLU A 294 29.15 -13.04 1.35
C GLU A 294 30.01 -13.10 2.61
N VAL A 295 30.16 -11.98 3.33
CA VAL A 295 31.02 -11.92 4.54
C VAL A 295 30.41 -12.67 5.72
N ALA A 296 29.07 -12.68 5.85
CA ALA A 296 28.40 -13.28 6.99
C ALA A 296 28.37 -14.81 6.95
N VAL A 297 28.32 -15.44 5.77
CA VAL A 297 28.22 -16.90 5.63
C VAL A 297 29.50 -17.62 6.04
N ASP A 298 30.66 -16.97 5.96
CA ASP A 298 31.94 -17.50 6.46
C ASP A 298 31.93 -17.87 7.96
N LYS A 299 30.94 -17.41 8.74
CA LYS A 299 30.84 -17.66 10.18
C LYS A 299 29.82 -18.74 10.61
N TYR A 300 28.97 -19.25 9.71
CA TYR A 300 27.79 -20.07 10.07
C TYR A 300 27.68 -21.42 9.32
N THR A 301 28.76 -21.89 8.70
CA THR A 301 28.79 -23.07 7.82
C THR A 301 28.80 -24.39 8.60
N ASN A 302 27.84 -25.28 8.29
CA ASN A 302 27.62 -26.54 9.05
C ASN A 302 27.83 -27.83 8.24
N ARG A 303 28.07 -27.80 6.92
CA ARG A 303 28.39 -29.01 6.13
C ARG A 303 29.16 -28.70 4.84
N GLY A 304 30.31 -29.35 4.69
CA GLY A 304 31.16 -29.31 3.48
C GLY A 304 32.63 -29.51 3.84
N LEU A 305 33.50 -29.60 2.83
CA LEU A 305 34.94 -29.38 3.04
C LEU A 305 35.13 -27.93 3.51
N GLU A 306 36.03 -27.67 4.46
CA GLU A 306 36.40 -26.28 4.78
C GLU A 306 36.89 -25.62 3.48
N VAL A 307 36.23 -24.52 3.09
CA VAL A 307 36.61 -23.73 1.92
C VAL A 307 36.90 -22.33 2.44
N ASP A 308 38.10 -21.82 2.19
CA ASP A 308 38.54 -20.50 2.66
C ASP A 308 37.85 -19.33 1.92
N ARG A 309 37.06 -19.62 0.89
CA ARG A 309 36.40 -18.61 0.04
C ARG A 309 35.09 -19.09 -0.55
N ILE A 310 34.23 -18.14 -0.89
CA ILE A 310 33.03 -18.34 -1.71
C ILE A 310 33.44 -18.55 -3.16
N ASN A 311 32.91 -19.59 -3.80
CA ASN A 311 33.12 -19.88 -5.22
C ASN A 311 31.88 -19.58 -6.07
N PHE A 312 30.69 -19.69 -5.49
CA PHE A 312 29.42 -19.54 -6.24
C PHE A 312 28.41 -18.69 -5.49
N VAL A 313 27.74 -17.80 -6.23
CA VAL A 313 26.56 -17.06 -5.77
C VAL A 313 25.38 -17.42 -6.67
N ILE A 314 24.32 -17.95 -6.08
CA ILE A 314 23.09 -18.34 -6.79
C ILE A 314 21.99 -17.33 -6.44
N LEU A 315 21.52 -16.58 -7.43
CA LEU A 315 20.37 -15.68 -7.30
C LEU A 315 19.07 -16.44 -7.62
N GLU A 316 18.24 -16.62 -6.61
CA GLU A 316 16.90 -17.16 -6.73
C GLU A 316 15.92 -16.04 -7.07
N MET A 317 15.41 -16.05 -8.31
CA MET A 317 14.62 -14.97 -8.90
C MET A 317 13.14 -15.33 -9.08
N SER A 318 12.64 -16.43 -8.54
CA SER A 318 11.21 -16.79 -8.64
C SER A 318 10.26 -15.68 -8.17
N PRO A 319 10.55 -14.90 -7.11
CA PRO A 319 9.68 -13.81 -6.68
C PRO A 319 9.85 -12.52 -7.50
N VAL A 320 10.89 -12.43 -8.34
CA VAL A 320 11.19 -11.23 -9.11
C VAL A 320 10.20 -11.13 -10.27
N THR A 321 9.25 -10.21 -10.17
CA THR A 321 8.21 -10.05 -11.18
C THR A 321 8.63 -9.18 -12.37
N HIS A 322 9.57 -8.26 -12.16
CA HIS A 322 10.02 -7.31 -13.17
C HIS A 322 11.49 -6.92 -12.95
N ILE A 323 12.19 -6.65 -14.06
CA ILE A 323 13.55 -6.07 -14.06
C ILE A 323 13.64 -4.93 -15.08
N ASP A 324 14.21 -3.78 -14.70
CA ASP A 324 14.44 -2.66 -15.62
C ASP A 324 15.85 -2.67 -16.24
N SER A 325 16.10 -1.78 -17.21
CA SER A 325 17.39 -1.70 -17.90
C SER A 325 18.55 -1.33 -16.97
N SER A 326 18.30 -0.46 -15.98
CA SER A 326 19.32 -0.04 -15.02
C SER A 326 19.73 -1.19 -14.10
N ALA A 327 18.78 -2.00 -13.66
CA ALA A 327 19.02 -3.19 -12.87
C ALA A 327 19.82 -4.24 -13.63
N VAL A 328 19.50 -4.45 -14.91
CA VAL A 328 20.26 -5.39 -15.75
C VAL A 328 21.71 -4.95 -15.91
N GLU A 329 21.96 -3.65 -16.14
CA GLU A 329 23.33 -3.15 -16.27
C GLU A 329 24.11 -3.30 -14.96
N ALA A 330 23.50 -2.97 -13.83
CA ALA A 330 24.10 -3.17 -12.52
C ALA A 330 24.34 -4.66 -12.18
N LEU A 331 23.51 -5.58 -12.67
CA LEU A 331 23.76 -7.02 -12.56
C LEU A 331 24.94 -7.48 -13.43
N LYS A 332 25.14 -6.90 -14.61
CA LYS A 332 26.33 -7.16 -15.44
C LYS A 332 27.60 -6.67 -14.74
N GLU A 333 27.56 -5.48 -14.16
CA GLU A 333 28.67 -4.96 -13.34
C GLU A 333 28.97 -5.90 -12.17
N LEU A 334 27.92 -6.33 -11.45
CA LEU A 334 28.06 -7.28 -10.35
C LEU A 334 28.69 -8.60 -10.82
N TYR A 335 28.29 -9.12 -11.98
CA TYR A 335 28.91 -10.31 -12.55
C TYR A 335 30.40 -10.10 -12.85
N GLN A 336 30.80 -8.95 -13.40
CA GLN A 336 32.22 -8.66 -13.63
C GLN A 336 33.00 -8.53 -12.31
N GLU A 337 32.42 -7.89 -11.30
CA GLU A 337 32.97 -7.84 -9.95
C GLU A 337 33.14 -9.24 -9.32
N TYR A 338 32.22 -10.17 -9.59
CA TYR A 338 32.35 -11.55 -9.15
C TYR A 338 33.42 -12.31 -9.93
N LYS A 339 33.46 -12.15 -11.26
CA LYS A 339 34.44 -12.80 -12.12
C LYS A 339 35.88 -12.42 -11.77
N THR A 340 36.13 -11.15 -11.44
CA THR A 340 37.46 -10.69 -10.98
C THR A 340 37.89 -11.30 -9.64
N ARG A 341 36.94 -11.77 -8.83
CA ARG A 341 37.18 -12.46 -7.55
C ARG A 341 37.10 -13.99 -7.66
N ASP A 342 37.02 -14.53 -8.89
CA ASP A 342 36.87 -15.96 -9.14
C ASP A 342 35.59 -16.56 -8.50
N ILE A 343 34.53 -15.73 -8.43
CA ILE A 343 33.20 -16.11 -7.98
C ILE A 343 32.31 -16.23 -9.22
N GLN A 344 31.64 -17.37 -9.38
CA GLN A 344 30.69 -17.58 -10.46
C GLN A 344 29.26 -17.23 -10.02
N LEU A 345 28.59 -16.40 -10.81
CA LEU A 345 27.18 -16.07 -10.62
C LEU A 345 26.29 -17.07 -11.37
N ALA A 346 25.26 -17.57 -10.71
CA ALA A 346 24.21 -18.38 -11.31
C ALA A 346 22.83 -17.75 -11.05
N ILE A 347 21.94 -17.86 -12.03
CA ILE A 347 20.57 -17.34 -11.94
C ILE A 347 19.60 -18.52 -11.94
N SER A 348 18.69 -18.53 -10.97
CA SER A 348 17.69 -19.58 -10.82
C SER A 348 16.27 -19.04 -10.89
N ASN A 349 15.43 -19.74 -11.64
CA ASN A 349 13.99 -19.54 -11.80
C ASN A 349 13.54 -18.10 -12.12
N PRO A 350 14.17 -17.37 -13.06
CA PRO A 350 13.63 -16.08 -13.48
C PRO A 350 12.28 -16.29 -14.15
N ASN A 351 11.31 -15.40 -13.88
CA ASN A 351 10.04 -15.43 -14.59
C ASN A 351 10.24 -15.15 -16.10
N LYS A 352 9.20 -15.37 -16.91
CA LYS A 352 9.27 -15.21 -18.38
C LYS A 352 9.74 -13.81 -18.80
N ASP A 353 9.16 -12.76 -18.22
CA ASP A 353 9.40 -11.38 -18.63
C ASP A 353 10.79 -10.88 -18.20
N VAL A 354 11.24 -11.29 -17.02
CA VAL A 354 12.59 -11.07 -16.50
C VAL A 354 13.61 -11.81 -17.36
N HIS A 355 13.39 -13.09 -17.65
CA HIS A 355 14.30 -13.87 -18.48
C HIS A 355 14.45 -13.27 -19.88
N LEU A 356 13.35 -12.83 -20.50
CA LEU A 356 13.35 -12.20 -21.81
C LEU A 356 14.07 -10.83 -21.81
N THR A 357 13.92 -10.05 -20.75
CA THR A 357 14.65 -8.78 -20.57
C THR A 357 16.15 -9.02 -20.38
N ILE A 358 16.54 -10.00 -19.55
CA ILE A 358 17.93 -10.41 -19.34
C ILE A 358 18.55 -10.91 -20.66
N ALA A 359 17.84 -11.74 -21.42
CA ALA A 359 18.30 -12.25 -22.72
C ALA A 359 18.51 -11.14 -23.74
N ARG A 360 17.54 -10.22 -23.89
CA ARG A 360 17.67 -9.07 -24.81
C ARG A 360 18.84 -8.15 -24.49
N SER A 361 19.28 -8.12 -23.24
CA SER A 361 20.40 -7.28 -22.80
C SER A 361 21.79 -7.85 -23.11
N GLY A 362 21.88 -9.11 -23.56
CA GLY A 362 23.14 -9.82 -23.74
C GLY A 362 23.74 -10.42 -22.46
N MET A 363 23.02 -10.33 -21.32
CA MET A 363 23.53 -10.83 -20.04
C MET A 363 23.57 -12.38 -20.01
N VAL A 364 22.68 -13.06 -20.73
CA VAL A 364 22.69 -14.54 -20.80
C VAL A 364 23.99 -15.03 -21.45
N GLU A 365 24.41 -14.40 -22.54
CA GLU A 365 25.66 -14.70 -23.24
C GLU A 365 26.88 -14.32 -22.40
N LEU A 366 26.79 -13.25 -21.61
CA LEU A 366 27.87 -12.78 -20.74
C LEU A 366 28.15 -13.74 -19.57
N VAL A 367 27.08 -14.22 -18.92
CA VAL A 367 27.15 -15.13 -17.77
C VAL A 367 27.41 -16.57 -18.21
N GLY A 368 26.85 -16.99 -19.34
CA GLY A 368 26.85 -18.37 -19.83
C GLY A 368 25.48 -19.02 -19.66
N LYS A 369 24.97 -19.68 -20.70
CA LYS A 369 23.64 -20.30 -20.72
C LYS A 369 23.51 -21.43 -19.71
N GLU A 370 24.61 -22.09 -19.42
CA GLU A 370 24.76 -23.17 -18.45
C GLU A 370 24.54 -22.72 -17.00
N TRP A 371 24.64 -21.42 -16.72
CA TRP A 371 24.44 -20.84 -15.38
C TRP A 371 23.02 -20.32 -15.15
N PHE A 372 22.09 -20.62 -16.05
CA PHE A 372 20.66 -20.35 -15.90
C PHE A 372 19.91 -21.65 -15.62
N PHE A 373 19.25 -21.70 -14.47
CA PHE A 373 18.58 -22.91 -13.98
C PHE A 373 17.10 -22.68 -13.71
N VAL A 374 16.27 -23.69 -13.93
CA VAL A 374 14.86 -23.66 -13.54
C VAL A 374 14.71 -23.88 -12.03
N ARG A 375 15.50 -24.77 -11.43
CA ARG A 375 15.44 -25.09 -10.00
C ARG A 375 16.74 -24.74 -9.31
N VAL A 376 16.63 -24.18 -8.10
CA VAL A 376 17.80 -23.90 -7.23
C VAL A 376 18.58 -25.17 -6.94
N HIS A 377 17.89 -26.29 -6.76
CA HIS A 377 18.54 -27.55 -6.46
C HIS A 377 19.52 -27.98 -7.57
N ASP A 378 19.13 -27.79 -8.84
CA ASP A 378 19.96 -28.16 -9.99
C ASP A 378 21.20 -27.27 -10.05
N ALA A 379 21.04 -25.97 -9.85
CA ALA A 379 22.15 -25.02 -9.74
C ALA A 379 23.16 -25.44 -8.66
N VAL A 380 22.66 -25.79 -7.48
CA VAL A 380 23.51 -26.23 -6.37
C VAL A 380 24.23 -27.54 -6.67
N GLN A 381 23.58 -28.52 -7.33
CA GLN A 381 24.23 -29.77 -7.70
C GLN A 381 25.40 -29.54 -8.66
N VAL A 382 25.21 -28.68 -9.67
CA VAL A 382 26.27 -28.30 -10.61
C VAL A 382 27.41 -27.60 -9.87
N CYS A 383 27.12 -26.60 -9.03
CA CYS A 383 28.14 -25.90 -8.23
C CYS A 383 28.93 -26.87 -7.33
N LEU A 384 28.25 -27.82 -6.67
CA LEU A 384 28.92 -28.81 -5.82
C LEU A 384 29.85 -29.74 -6.60
N GLN A 385 29.46 -30.16 -7.80
CA GLN A 385 30.31 -30.97 -8.68
C GLN A 385 31.59 -30.21 -9.07
N TYR A 386 31.47 -28.93 -9.42
CA TYR A 386 32.62 -28.08 -9.72
C TYR A 386 33.58 -27.92 -8.52
N VAL A 387 33.05 -27.67 -7.32
CA VAL A 387 33.88 -27.57 -6.11
C VAL A 387 34.61 -28.89 -5.83
N GLN A 388 33.98 -30.04 -6.09
CA GLN A 388 34.60 -31.35 -5.91
C GLN A 388 35.70 -31.63 -6.95
N SER A 389 35.48 -31.31 -8.23
CA SER A 389 36.47 -31.53 -9.29
C SER A 389 37.71 -30.66 -9.11
N SER A 390 37.55 -29.36 -8.78
CA SER A 390 38.68 -28.45 -8.61
C SER A 390 39.59 -28.85 -7.44
N ASN A 391 39.01 -29.31 -6.33
CA ASN A 391 39.78 -29.82 -5.18
C ASN A 391 40.52 -31.14 -5.48
N LEU A 392 40.01 -31.97 -6.40
CA LEU A 392 40.69 -33.21 -6.82
C LEU A 392 41.91 -32.91 -7.69
N GLU A 393 41.84 -31.91 -8.56
CA GLU A 393 42.98 -31.44 -9.36
C GLU A 393 44.08 -30.84 -8.47
N ASP A 394 43.72 -30.00 -7.50
CA ASP A 394 44.68 -29.43 -6.54
C ASP A 394 45.38 -30.50 -5.68
N LYS A 395 44.64 -31.53 -5.24
CA LYS A 395 45.22 -32.68 -4.54
C LYS A 395 46.17 -33.47 -5.45
N HIS A 396 45.80 -33.72 -6.71
CA HIS A 396 46.69 -34.39 -7.66
C HIS A 396 47.96 -33.59 -7.94
N LEU A 397 47.86 -32.27 -8.13
CA LEU A 397 49.01 -31.38 -8.32
C LEU A 397 49.94 -31.35 -7.10
N SER A 398 49.38 -31.33 -5.88
CA SER A 398 50.17 -31.39 -4.65
C SER A 398 50.86 -32.75 -4.43
N PHE A 399 50.21 -33.86 -4.83
CA PHE A 399 50.76 -35.21 -4.75
C PHE A 399 51.88 -35.42 -5.79
N THR A 400 51.68 -34.94 -7.01
CA THR A 400 52.69 -35.00 -8.08
C THR A 400 53.91 -34.12 -7.75
N ARG A 401 53.72 -32.99 -7.05
CA ARG A 401 54.84 -32.18 -6.54
C ARG A 401 55.62 -32.83 -5.39
N ARG A 402 54.96 -33.65 -4.55
CA ARG A 402 55.62 -34.36 -3.43
C ARG A 402 56.31 -35.66 -3.84
N TYR A 403 55.87 -36.31 -4.92
CA TYR A 403 56.36 -37.65 -5.30
C TYR A 403 56.81 -37.80 -6.76
N GLY A 404 56.63 -36.79 -7.61
CA GLY A 404 56.97 -36.84 -9.04
C GLY A 404 58.34 -36.24 -9.37
N GLY A 405 59.42 -36.97 -9.07
CA GLY A 405 60.72 -36.73 -9.68
C GLY A 405 60.84 -37.47 -11.02
N SER A 406 61.03 -36.71 -12.11
CA SER A 406 61.55 -37.13 -13.42
C SER A 406 60.91 -38.33 -14.12
N ASN A 407 60.10 -38.08 -15.16
CA ASN A 407 60.35 -38.64 -16.49
C ASN A 407 59.50 -37.99 -17.59
N ASN A 408 60.16 -37.57 -18.66
CA ASN A 408 59.59 -37.05 -19.90
C ASN A 408 58.76 -38.13 -20.62
N ASN A 409 57.47 -37.85 -20.85
CA ASN A 409 56.75 -38.11 -22.12
C ASN A 409 55.27 -37.68 -21.98
N SER A 410 54.98 -36.41 -22.22
CA SER A 410 53.62 -35.88 -22.29
C SER A 410 53.20 -35.68 -23.75
N SER A 411 52.66 -36.71 -24.38
CA SER A 411 51.99 -36.57 -25.69
C SER A 411 50.75 -37.44 -25.88
N SER A 412 50.32 -38.25 -24.89
CA SER A 412 49.19 -39.17 -25.07
C SER A 412 47.91 -38.84 -24.30
N SER A 413 47.94 -37.94 -23.29
CA SER A 413 46.76 -37.68 -22.45
C SER A 413 45.73 -36.72 -23.06
N ASN A 414 46.12 -35.88 -24.03
CA ASN A 414 45.21 -34.92 -24.68
C ASN A 414 44.33 -35.55 -25.78
N ALA A 415 44.61 -36.79 -26.22
CA ALA A 415 43.84 -37.47 -27.25
C ALA A 415 42.57 -38.16 -26.68
N LEU A 416 42.66 -38.75 -25.50
CA LEU A 416 41.55 -39.50 -24.87
C LEU A 416 40.43 -38.60 -24.33
N LEU A 417 40.74 -37.37 -23.91
CA LEU A 417 39.74 -36.40 -23.45
C LEU A 417 38.88 -35.83 -24.60
N LYS A 418 39.40 -35.81 -25.83
CA LYS A 418 38.66 -35.30 -27.00
C LYS A 418 37.65 -36.31 -27.55
N GLU A 419 37.93 -37.61 -27.49
CA GLU A 419 36.99 -38.65 -27.93
C GLU A 419 35.80 -38.82 -26.98
N THR A 420 36.02 -38.65 -25.67
CA THR A 420 34.96 -38.87 -24.68
C THR A 420 33.87 -37.79 -24.76
N LEU A 421 34.23 -36.53 -25.08
CA LEU A 421 33.29 -35.41 -25.22
C LEU A 421 32.47 -35.44 -26.52
N LEU A 422 32.94 -36.11 -27.57
CA LEU A 422 32.21 -36.26 -28.84
C LEU A 422 31.21 -37.42 -28.85
N SER A 423 31.22 -38.28 -27.84
CA SER A 423 30.33 -39.45 -27.74
C SER A 423 29.00 -39.19 -27.01
N VAL A 424 28.83 -37.99 -26.44
CA VAL A 424 27.61 -37.60 -25.69
C VAL A 424 26.64 -36.77 -26.55
N GLU A 425 27.05 -36.35 -27.75
CA GLU A 425 26.13 -35.85 -28.78
C GLU A 425 25.79 -36.97 -29.78
N LYS A 426 24.84 -37.83 -29.42
CA LYS A 426 24.00 -38.58 -30.36
C LYS A 426 22.67 -38.98 -29.75
#